data_AF-A0A9D6EYV4-F1
#
_entry.id   AF-A0A9D6EYV4-F1
#
_cell.length_a   1.000
_cell.length_b   1.000
_cell.length_c   1.000
_cell.angle_alpha   90.00
_cell.angle_beta   90.00
_cell.angle_gamma   90.00
#
_symmetry.space_group_name_H-M   'P 1'
#
loop_
_entity.id
_entity.type
_entity.pdbx_description
1 polymer ?
#
loop_
_entity_poly.entity_id
_entity_poly.type
_entity_poly.pdbx_seq_one_letter_code
_entity_poly.pdbx_strand_id
1 'polypeptide(L)'
;MHFYSRPVTFLACLTLALAFPADGRAQKKKKGKNGEINTPAAKGERKSTTLRPGDPAVDFTLPDLKKSTEVKLSSFRGKKPVVLIFGSYT
;
A
#
# COMPACT_ATOMS: atom_id res chain seq x y z
N MET A 1 -4.96 12.38 41.81
CA MET A 1 -6.23 12.28 41.07
C MET A 1 -6.89 13.64 41.06
N HIS A 2 -6.83 14.37 39.94
CA HIS A 2 -7.66 15.54 39.70
C HIS A 2 -8.06 15.54 38.22
N PHE A 3 -9.37 15.41 38.01
CA PHE A 3 -10.06 15.51 36.73
C PHE A 3 -9.83 16.88 36.11
N TYR A 4 -9.38 16.93 34.84
CA TYR A 4 -9.65 18.06 33.97
C TYR A 4 -10.68 17.64 32.92
N SER A 5 -11.79 18.36 32.96
CA SER A 5 -13.00 18.17 32.19
C SER A 5 -13.18 19.40 31.30
N ARG A 6 -13.60 19.15 30.05
CA ARG A 6 -14.15 20.07 29.02
C ARG A 6 -13.14 20.91 28.21
N PRO A 7 -13.51 21.44 27.02
CA PRO A 7 -14.66 21.13 26.16
C PRO A 7 -14.25 20.78 24.71
N VAL A 8 -15.22 20.20 24.01
CA VAL A 8 -15.27 19.99 22.56
C VAL A 8 -15.19 21.33 21.84
N THR A 9 -14.10 21.59 21.12
CA THR A 9 -14.03 22.65 20.10
C THR A 9 -13.96 21.97 18.73
N PHE A 10 -15.15 21.68 18.18
CA PHE A 10 -15.37 21.50 16.74
C PHE A 10 -15.04 22.84 16.07
N LEU A 11 -13.76 23.08 15.78
CA LEU A 11 -13.37 24.17 14.89
C LEU A 11 -13.28 23.58 13.49
N ALA A 12 -14.28 23.93 12.69
CA ALA A 12 -14.38 23.65 11.28
C ALA A 12 -13.10 24.05 10.56
N CYS A 13 -12.30 23.06 10.15
CA CYS A 13 -11.29 23.25 9.13
C CYS A 13 -11.95 22.96 7.77
N LEU A 14 -12.73 23.94 7.31
CA LEU A 14 -13.18 24.06 5.93
C LEU A 14 -11.95 24.44 5.09
N THR A 15 -11.04 23.50 4.88
CA THR A 15 -9.97 23.65 3.89
C THR A 15 -10.49 23.19 2.54
N LEU A 16 -11.02 24.19 1.83
CA LEU A 16 -11.00 24.37 0.39
C LEU A 16 -10.31 23.23 -0.38
N ALA A 17 -11.13 22.43 -1.06
CA ALA A 17 -10.68 21.44 -2.02
C ALA A 17 -9.96 22.13 -3.19
N LEU A 18 -8.63 22.20 -3.13
CA LEU A 18 -7.83 22.40 -4.33
C LEU A 18 -7.81 21.07 -5.07
N ALA A 19 -8.56 21.05 -6.18
CA ALA A 19 -8.59 19.98 -7.15
C ALA A 19 -7.15 19.56 -7.50
N PHE A 20 -6.76 18.36 -7.06
CA PHE A 20 -5.58 17.69 -7.58
C PHE A 20 -5.92 17.24 -9.00
N PRO A 21 -5.26 17.78 -10.06
CA PRO A 21 -5.40 17.18 -11.38
C PRO A 21 -4.82 15.77 -11.29
N ALA A 22 -5.68 14.77 -11.50
CA ALA A 22 -5.31 13.38 -11.67
C ALA A 22 -4.60 13.20 -13.03
N ASP A 23 -3.44 13.82 -13.20
CA ASP A 23 -2.64 13.74 -14.41
C ASP A 23 -1.67 12.56 -14.30
N GLY A 24 -2.25 11.37 -14.23
CA GLY A 24 -1.54 10.10 -14.33
C GLY A 24 -1.11 9.87 -15.77
N ARG A 25 -0.14 10.66 -16.24
CA ARG A 25 0.48 10.54 -17.56
C ARG A 25 0.87 9.08 -17.80
N ALA A 26 0.28 8.48 -18.84
CA ALA A 26 0.72 7.21 -19.37
C ALA A 26 2.22 7.31 -19.67
N GLN A 27 3.05 6.58 -18.93
CA GLN A 27 4.48 6.56 -19.17
C GLN A 27 4.74 6.03 -20.57
N LYS A 28 5.19 6.92 -21.46
CA LYS A 28 5.69 6.58 -22.80
C LYS A 28 6.78 5.52 -22.60
N LYS A 29 6.54 4.29 -23.06
CA LYS A 29 7.50 3.18 -23.01
C LYS A 29 8.83 3.68 -23.59
N LYS A 30 9.85 3.81 -22.74
CA LYS A 30 11.22 4.05 -23.19
C LYS A 30 11.61 2.86 -24.06
N LYS A 31 12.01 3.12 -25.30
CA LYS A 31 12.58 2.11 -26.20
C LYS A 31 13.84 1.58 -25.49
N GLY A 32 13.81 0.30 -25.12
CA GLY A 32 14.90 -0.35 -24.40
C GLY A 32 16.23 -0.20 -25.13
N LYS A 33 17.34 -0.32 -24.40
CA LYS A 33 18.69 -0.29 -25.01
C LYS A 33 18.83 -1.45 -25.99
N ASN A 34 19.69 -1.31 -27.00
CA ASN A 34 20.00 -2.41 -27.92
C ASN A 34 20.45 -3.64 -27.11
N GLY A 35 19.74 -4.76 -27.24
CA GLY A 35 19.99 -6.01 -26.48
C GLY A 35 19.07 -6.25 -25.28
N GLU A 36 18.17 -5.33 -24.93
CA GLU A 36 17.22 -5.51 -23.83
C GLU A 36 16.00 -6.34 -24.27
N ILE A 37 15.96 -7.63 -23.90
CA ILE A 37 14.77 -8.47 -24.06
C ILE A 37 13.83 -8.18 -22.89
N ASN A 38 12.87 -7.28 -23.11
CA ASN A 38 11.75 -7.11 -22.20
C ASN A 38 10.74 -8.25 -22.40
N THR A 39 10.98 -9.38 -21.73
CA THR A 39 10.04 -10.51 -21.76
C THR A 39 8.70 -10.05 -21.18
N PRO A 40 7.60 -10.08 -21.96
CA PRO A 40 6.29 -9.77 -21.41
C PRO A 40 5.95 -10.80 -20.33
N ALA A 41 5.15 -10.38 -19.33
CA ALA A 41 4.61 -11.35 -18.38
C ALA A 41 3.84 -12.44 -19.13
N ALA A 42 3.92 -13.67 -18.61
CA ALA A 42 3.17 -14.78 -19.18
C ALA A 42 1.66 -14.48 -19.09
N LYS A 43 0.90 -14.99 -20.05
CA LYS A 43 -0.57 -14.83 -20.07
C LYS A 43 -1.15 -15.39 -18.77
N GLY A 44 -1.72 -14.53 -17.94
CA GLY A 44 -2.32 -14.89 -16.65
C GLY A 44 -1.42 -14.74 -15.42
N GLU A 45 -0.14 -14.40 -15.58
CA GLU A 45 0.78 -14.20 -14.45
C GLU A 45 0.42 -12.96 -13.62
N ARG A 46 0.06 -11.86 -14.31
CA ARG A 46 -0.38 -10.64 -13.64
C ARG A 46 -1.88 -10.70 -13.41
N LYS A 47 -2.29 -10.90 -12.17
CA LYS A 47 -3.64 -10.51 -11.73
C LYS A 47 -3.74 -8.99 -11.87
N SER A 48 -4.71 -8.50 -12.62
CA SER A 48 -4.93 -7.07 -12.86
C SER A 48 -5.55 -6.38 -11.63
N THR A 49 -4.95 -6.54 -10.47
CA THR A 49 -5.40 -5.85 -9.27
C THR A 49 -4.66 -4.53 -9.20
N THR A 50 -5.35 -3.45 -9.55
CA THR A 50 -4.80 -2.09 -9.38
C THR A 50 -5.02 -1.69 -7.93
N LEU A 51 -3.95 -1.68 -7.12
CA LEU A 51 -4.00 -1.19 -5.74
C LEU A 51 -3.96 0.34 -5.72
N ARG A 52 -4.85 0.97 -4.96
CA ARG A 52 -4.90 2.41 -4.75
C ARG A 52 -4.68 2.76 -3.27
N PRO A 53 -4.14 3.94 -2.96
CA PRO A 53 -4.10 4.42 -1.58
C PRO A 53 -5.49 4.43 -0.94
N GLY A 54 -5.60 3.92 0.29
CA GLY A 54 -6.87 3.78 1.00
C GLY A 54 -7.60 2.44 0.76
N ASP A 55 -7.22 1.69 -0.28
CA ASP A 55 -7.76 0.34 -0.47
C ASP A 55 -7.33 -0.56 0.71
N PRO A 56 -8.21 -1.50 1.13
CA PRO A 56 -7.82 -2.52 2.09
C PRO A 56 -6.62 -3.32 1.57
N ALA A 57 -5.58 -3.44 2.39
CA ALA A 57 -4.43 -4.28 2.06
C ALA A 57 -4.88 -5.72 1.77
N VAL A 58 -4.40 -6.30 0.66
CA VAL A 58 -4.67 -7.69 0.28
C VAL A 58 -4.23 -8.62 1.40
N ASP A 59 -5.08 -9.58 1.75
CA ASP A 59 -4.81 -10.52 2.82
C ASP A 59 -3.91 -11.65 2.32
N PHE A 60 -2.87 -11.97 3.08
CA PHE A 60 -1.98 -13.09 2.82
C PHE A 60 -1.44 -13.64 4.14
N THR A 61 -0.97 -14.89 4.08
CA THR A 61 -0.38 -15.60 5.20
C THR A 61 1.10 -15.84 4.89
N LEU A 62 1.98 -15.46 5.82
CA LEU A 62 3.41 -15.73 5.73
C LEU A 62 3.85 -16.58 6.92
N PRO A 63 4.81 -17.49 6.75
CA PRO A 63 5.53 -18.04 7.89
C PRO A 63 6.29 -16.92 8.60
N ASP A 64 6.43 -17.02 9.92
CA ASP A 64 7.36 -16.20 10.68
C ASP A 64 8.82 -16.49 10.26
N LEU A 65 9.75 -15.65 10.70
CA LEU A 65 11.18 -15.80 10.37
C LEU A 65 11.76 -17.16 10.80
N LYS A 66 11.21 -17.79 11.84
CA LYS A 66 11.63 -19.09 12.35
C LYS A 66 10.85 -20.25 11.71
N LYS A 67 9.90 -19.96 10.82
CA LYS A 67 8.94 -20.88 10.22
C LYS A 67 8.11 -21.67 11.24
N SER A 68 7.99 -21.16 12.48
CA SER A 68 7.29 -21.85 13.57
C SER A 68 5.79 -21.56 13.56
N THR A 69 5.40 -20.37 13.14
CA THR A 69 4.01 -19.92 13.13
C THR A 69 3.67 -19.25 11.82
N GLU A 70 2.39 -19.30 11.47
CA GLU A 70 1.85 -18.54 10.36
C GLU A 70 1.27 -17.21 10.85
N VAL A 71 1.60 -16.14 10.15
CA VAL A 71 1.15 -14.79 10.42
C VAL A 71 0.29 -14.31 9.26
N LYS A 72 -0.97 -13.97 9.57
CA LYS A 72 -1.93 -13.45 8.60
C LYS A 72 -1.99 -11.92 8.68
N LEU A 73 -1.87 -11.23 7.54
CA LEU A 73 -1.82 -9.76 7.52
C LEU A 73 -3.08 -9.12 8.13
N SER A 74 -4.26 -9.69 7.88
CA SER A 74 -5.52 -9.20 8.45
C SER A 74 -5.55 -9.15 9.98
N SER A 75 -4.72 -9.94 10.68
CA SER A 75 -4.64 -9.93 12.14
C SER A 75 -4.16 -8.60 12.74
N PHE A 76 -3.48 -7.76 11.94
CA PHE A 76 -2.97 -6.45 12.34
C PHE A 76 -3.87 -5.27 11.96
N ARG A 77 -4.90 -5.48 11.13
CA ARG A 77 -5.81 -4.42 10.68
C ARG A 77 -6.45 -3.72 11.88
N GLY A 78 -6.41 -2.39 11.88
CA GLY A 78 -7.02 -1.56 12.93
C GLY A 78 -6.34 -1.61 14.30
N LYS A 79 -5.25 -2.38 14.48
CA LYS A 79 -4.53 -2.48 15.76
C LYS A 79 -3.27 -1.62 15.79
N LYS A 80 -2.49 -1.66 14.71
CA LYS A 80 -1.27 -0.87 14.55
C LYS A 80 -0.92 -0.68 13.07
N PRO A 81 -0.23 0.41 12.70
CA PRO A 81 0.34 0.54 11.36
C PRO A 81 1.33 -0.59 11.07
N VAL A 82 1.36 -1.07 9.82
CA VAL A 82 2.25 -2.13 9.36
C VAL A 82 2.88 -1.69 8.04
N VAL A 83 4.18 -1.97 7.88
CA VAL A 83 4.93 -1.74 6.65
C VAL A 83 5.34 -3.09 6.06
N LEU A 84 5.13 -3.27 4.76
CA LEU A 84 5.53 -4.47 4.03
C LEU A 84 6.80 -4.20 3.24
N ILE A 85 7.85 -4.97 3.52
CA ILE A 85 9.15 -4.87 2.85
C ILE A 85 9.37 -6.18 2.09
N PHE A 86 9.51 -6.08 0.77
CA PHE A 86 9.88 -7.21 -0.08
C PHE A 86 11.37 -7.13 -0.37
N GLY A 87 12.10 -8.21 -0.07
CA GLY A 87 13.53 -8.31 -0.33
C GLY A 87 14.00 -9.75 -0.30
N SER A 88 15.18 -9.98 -0.87
CA SER A 88 15.91 -11.25 -0.77
C SER A 88 17.35 -10.94 -0.40
N TYR A 89 17.98 -11.86 0.32
CA TYR A 89 19.42 -11.84 0.55
C TYR A 89 20.06 -12.88 -0.38
N THR A 90 21.13 -12.49 -1.07
CA THR A 90 21.92 -13.35 -1.96
C THR A 90 23.28 -13.60 -1.33
#